data_AF-A0A848B496-F1
#
_entry.id   AF-A0A848B496-F1
#
_cell.length_a   1.000
_cell.length_b   1.000
_cell.length_c   1.000
_cell.angle_alpha   90.00
_cell.angle_beta   90.00
_cell.angle_gamma   90.00
#
_symmetry.space_group_name_H-M   'P 1'
#
loop_
_entity.id
_entity.type
_entity.pdbx_description
1 polymer ?
#
loop_
_entity_poly.entity_id
_entity_poly.type
_entity_poly.pdbx_seq_one_letter_code
_entity_poly.pdbx_strand_id
1 'polypeptide(L)'
;MIRVMRSSFPLLLSLLFSAIAGLTIQRYLFDLRSLDPVYGQLHFYPDTARPLPGYAGLLCGFALFTVLPLRHGNFSALAAFNRSWLPLLLTIPLLAFKTAAFLPLLLILFCWSWGFYRLGRNTIPEILPSSPPLLQPPKTGLLPVCLLLAAGIAWSCYMQFHAYRALYLLYHDWGEYATDYLKLIREPDRSLIHYFVTGGHWNPLMTNVMTLALRIFPAPETIFFLNSLLIYSLVPLIYWFARTLKLPVATALFFALAVLLNPVVSNQSLSLFYGYHPINALPSLLTLFFISKKRSNRAGMLLFFLLTLLVQETVTVLWFGYALLLIAQKRWKSGLILAAGMVLLFLLLSKFTPCASFIGKKRKRACLGY
;
A
#
# COMPACT_ATOMS: atom_id res chain seq x y z
N MET A 1 20.59 -7.09 -45.56
CA MET A 1 20.92 -6.88 -44.13
C MET A 1 20.17 -5.74 -43.45
N ILE A 2 20.14 -4.51 -44.01
CA ILE A 2 19.53 -3.34 -43.35
C ILE A 2 18.00 -3.47 -43.11
N ARG A 3 17.26 -4.18 -43.98
CA ARG A 3 15.82 -4.45 -43.79
C ARG A 3 15.52 -5.47 -42.67
N VAL A 4 16.40 -6.46 -42.47
CA VAL A 4 16.25 -7.50 -41.43
C VAL A 4 16.63 -6.96 -40.04
N MET A 5 17.57 -6.01 -39.96
CA MET A 5 17.86 -5.32 -38.70
C MET A 5 16.71 -4.43 -38.22
N ARG A 6 15.96 -3.79 -39.13
CA ARG A 6 14.80 -2.95 -38.77
C ARG A 6 13.62 -3.74 -38.19
N SER A 7 13.42 -5.00 -38.59
CA SER A 7 12.34 -5.85 -38.06
C SER A 7 12.68 -6.50 -36.71
N SER A 8 13.97 -6.71 -36.42
CA SER A 8 14.43 -7.48 -35.25
C SER A 8 14.69 -6.62 -34.01
N PHE A 9 14.98 -5.32 -34.20
CA PHE A 9 15.33 -4.40 -33.13
C PHE A 9 14.25 -4.25 -32.03
N PRO A 10 12.95 -4.16 -32.36
CA PRO A 10 11.90 -4.13 -31.35
C PRO A 10 11.84 -5.42 -30.51
N LEU A 11 12.15 -6.57 -31.10
CA LEU A 11 12.16 -7.84 -30.36
C LEU A 11 13.36 -7.91 -29.40
N LEU A 12 14.55 -7.53 -29.85
CA LEU A 12 15.75 -7.45 -29.02
C LEU A 12 15.57 -6.51 -27.83
N LEU A 13 15.00 -5.34 -28.06
CA LEU A 13 14.75 -4.36 -27.01
C LEU A 13 13.68 -4.84 -26.01
N SER A 14 12.67 -5.57 -26.51
CA SER A 14 11.65 -6.22 -25.68
C SER A 14 12.26 -7.31 -24.78
N LEU A 15 13.12 -8.17 -25.33
CA LEU A 15 13.85 -9.20 -24.56
C LEU A 15 14.77 -8.58 -23.50
N LEU A 16 15.44 -7.48 -23.85
CA LEU A 16 16.25 -6.72 -22.88
C LEU A 16 15.39 -6.18 -21.74
N PHE A 17 14.24 -5.57 -22.05
CA PHE A 17 13.32 -5.11 -21.02
C PHE A 17 12.74 -6.26 -20.19
N SER A 18 12.46 -7.41 -20.80
CA SER A 18 12.05 -8.62 -20.08
C SER A 18 13.12 -9.09 -19.09
N ALA A 19 14.39 -9.09 -19.49
CA ALA A 19 15.50 -9.45 -18.62
C ALA A 19 15.66 -8.45 -17.46
N ILE A 20 15.67 -7.16 -17.76
CA ILE A 20 15.77 -6.09 -16.74
C ILE A 20 14.58 -6.16 -15.77
N ALA A 21 13.37 -6.26 -16.31
CA ALA A 21 12.16 -6.32 -15.50
C ALA A 21 12.14 -7.57 -14.65
N GLY A 22 12.51 -8.71 -15.23
CA GLY A 22 12.51 -9.98 -14.55
C GLY A 22 13.57 -10.08 -13.45
N LEU A 23 14.77 -9.55 -13.70
CA LEU A 23 15.82 -9.42 -12.68
C LEU A 23 15.38 -8.46 -11.56
N THR A 24 14.72 -7.36 -11.90
CA THR A 24 14.19 -6.42 -10.91
C THR A 24 13.13 -7.09 -10.04
N ILE A 25 12.16 -7.78 -10.65
CA ILE A 25 11.10 -8.52 -9.95
C ILE A 25 11.72 -9.60 -9.06
N GLN A 26 12.64 -10.41 -9.60
CA GLN A 26 13.32 -11.46 -8.84
C GLN A 26 14.04 -10.86 -7.63
N ARG A 27 14.88 -9.86 -7.87
CA ARG A 27 15.76 -9.29 -6.86
C ARG A 27 15.02 -8.48 -5.79
N TYR A 28 13.96 -7.75 -6.17
CA TYR A 28 13.29 -6.82 -5.28
C TYR A 28 11.89 -7.23 -4.81
N LEU A 29 11.27 -8.25 -5.42
CA LEU A 29 10.01 -8.82 -4.92
C LEU A 29 10.21 -10.21 -4.30
N PHE A 30 11.09 -11.04 -4.87
CA PHE A 30 11.29 -12.42 -4.40
C PHE A 30 12.51 -12.57 -3.48
N ASP A 31 13.63 -11.90 -3.77
CA ASP A 31 14.90 -12.06 -3.04
C ASP A 31 15.17 -10.95 -2.01
N LEU A 32 14.18 -10.11 -1.71
CA LEU A 32 14.36 -8.93 -0.86
C LEU A 32 14.50 -9.34 0.61
N ARG A 33 15.72 -9.70 1.02
CA ARG A 33 16.09 -10.17 2.37
C ARG A 33 16.15 -9.09 3.45
N SER A 34 16.05 -7.81 3.09
CA SER A 34 16.77 -6.75 3.82
C SER A 34 15.98 -5.51 4.25
N LEU A 35 14.69 -5.41 3.93
CA LEU A 35 13.87 -4.30 4.43
C LEU A 35 12.96 -4.70 5.60
N ASP A 36 12.80 -5.99 5.84
CA ASP A 36 12.08 -6.52 6.99
C ASP A 36 12.87 -7.71 7.57
N PRO A 37 13.58 -7.53 8.70
CA PRO A 37 14.35 -8.60 9.33
C PRO A 37 13.46 -9.76 9.80
N VAL A 38 12.17 -9.52 10.08
CA VAL A 38 11.19 -10.56 10.42
C VAL A 38 10.85 -11.36 9.17
N TYR A 39 10.55 -10.70 8.05
CA TYR A 39 10.32 -11.37 6.76
C TYR A 39 11.54 -12.22 6.32
N GLY A 40 12.75 -11.67 6.46
CA GLY A 40 14.00 -12.37 6.18
C GLY A 40 14.23 -13.60 7.06
N GLN A 41 13.91 -13.52 8.36
CA GLN A 41 14.02 -14.65 9.27
C GLN A 41 12.95 -15.73 9.03
N LEU A 42 11.70 -15.34 8.76
CA LEU A 42 10.61 -16.28 8.53
C LEU A 42 10.71 -17.02 7.19
N HIS A 43 11.25 -16.37 6.14
CA HIS A 43 11.38 -16.99 4.82
C HIS A 43 12.71 -17.73 4.59
N PHE A 44 13.79 -17.37 5.27
CA PHE A 44 15.14 -17.79 4.88
C PHE A 44 15.97 -18.45 5.99
N TYR A 45 15.46 -18.62 7.21
CA TYR A 45 16.07 -19.55 8.17
C TYR A 45 15.38 -20.92 8.14
N PRO A 46 16.16 -22.02 8.23
CA PRO A 46 16.01 -23.16 7.34
C PRO A 46 15.24 -24.30 8.00
N ASP A 47 14.16 -24.73 7.37
CA ASP A 47 13.77 -26.15 7.40
C ASP A 47 12.95 -26.60 6.17
N THR A 48 12.64 -25.71 5.23
CA THR A 48 12.12 -26.13 3.92
C THR A 48 12.82 -25.39 2.81
N ALA A 49 13.81 -26.07 2.23
CA ALA A 49 14.31 -25.75 0.91
C ALA A 49 13.13 -25.71 -0.07
N ARG A 50 12.73 -24.51 -0.47
CA ARG A 50 12.49 -24.08 -1.85
C ARG A 50 11.86 -22.68 -1.82
N PRO A 51 12.63 -21.60 -2.09
CA PRO A 51 11.97 -20.44 -2.67
C PRO A 51 11.30 -20.90 -3.97
N LEU A 52 10.18 -20.30 -4.36
CA LEU A 52 9.65 -20.43 -5.73
C LEU A 52 10.81 -20.44 -6.75
N PRO A 53 10.71 -21.20 -7.86
CA PRO A 53 11.84 -21.45 -8.76
C PRO A 53 12.55 -20.14 -9.06
N GLY A 54 13.88 -20.11 -8.92
CA GLY A 54 14.74 -18.91 -8.99
C GLY A 54 14.69 -18.10 -10.30
N TYR A 55 13.68 -18.34 -11.12
CA TYR A 55 13.38 -17.73 -12.40
C TYR A 55 11.96 -17.15 -12.45
N ALA A 56 11.17 -17.18 -11.36
CA ALA A 56 9.80 -16.66 -11.34
C ALA A 56 9.74 -15.18 -11.78
N GLY A 57 10.68 -14.36 -11.31
CA GLY A 57 10.80 -12.98 -11.78
C GLY A 57 11.11 -12.88 -13.26
N LEU A 58 12.06 -13.68 -13.77
CA LEU A 58 12.39 -13.72 -15.21
C LEU A 58 11.21 -14.14 -16.08
N LEU A 59 10.42 -15.12 -15.64
CA LEU A 59 9.21 -15.56 -16.32
C LEU A 59 8.15 -14.43 -16.35
N CYS A 60 7.97 -13.71 -15.24
CA CYS A 60 7.09 -12.54 -15.20
C CYS A 60 7.56 -11.43 -16.14
N GLY A 61 8.86 -11.11 -16.15
CA GLY A 61 9.44 -10.12 -17.05
C GLY A 61 9.28 -10.49 -18.53
N PHE A 62 9.51 -11.76 -18.87
CA PHE A 62 9.30 -12.29 -20.22
C PHE A 62 7.82 -12.22 -20.67
N ALA A 63 6.90 -12.61 -19.78
CA ALA A 63 5.48 -12.53 -20.05
C ALA A 63 5.01 -11.07 -20.29
N LEU A 64 5.46 -10.14 -19.44
CA LEU A 64 5.02 -8.73 -19.46
C LEU A 64 5.55 -7.93 -20.65
N PHE A 65 6.83 -8.12 -21.01
CA PHE A 65 7.49 -7.25 -21.98
C PHE A 65 7.67 -7.87 -23.37
N THR A 66 7.55 -9.20 -23.50
CA THR A 66 7.69 -9.90 -24.79
C THR A 66 6.39 -10.59 -25.20
N VAL A 67 5.85 -11.49 -24.37
CA VAL A 67 4.69 -12.32 -24.77
C VAL A 67 3.43 -11.47 -24.95
N LEU A 68 3.08 -10.63 -23.97
CA LEU A 68 1.86 -9.82 -24.03
C LEU A 68 1.87 -8.81 -25.19
N PRO A 69 2.95 -8.03 -25.42
CA PRO A 69 3.01 -7.08 -26.53
C PRO A 69 2.99 -7.75 -27.92
N LEU A 70 3.66 -8.90 -28.09
CA LEU A 70 3.64 -9.65 -29.36
C LEU A 70 2.27 -10.31 -29.62
N ARG A 71 1.56 -10.73 -28.58
CA ARG A 71 0.23 -11.35 -28.71
C ARG A 71 -0.85 -10.34 -29.09
N HIS A 72 -0.67 -9.06 -28.73
CA HIS A 72 -1.69 -8.02 -28.88
C HIS A 72 -1.33 -6.92 -29.89
N GLY A 73 -0.17 -7.01 -30.55
CA GLY A 73 0.30 -5.97 -31.47
C GLY A 73 1.23 -6.48 -32.54
N ASN A 74 1.37 -5.69 -33.61
CA ASN A 74 2.41 -5.90 -34.63
C ASN A 74 3.77 -5.35 -34.15
N PHE A 75 4.84 -5.57 -34.94
CA PHE A 75 6.18 -5.06 -34.61
C PHE A 75 6.23 -3.53 -34.41
N SER A 76 5.34 -2.78 -35.05
CA SER A 76 5.20 -1.33 -34.89
C SER A 76 4.65 -0.97 -33.49
N ALA A 77 3.64 -1.71 -33.03
CA ALA A 77 3.09 -1.58 -31.68
C ALA A 77 4.11 -2.00 -30.62
N LEU A 78 4.89 -3.06 -30.88
CA LEU A 78 6.00 -3.46 -30.01
C LEU A 78 7.06 -2.35 -29.89
N ALA A 79 7.40 -1.69 -31.00
CA ALA A 79 8.35 -0.57 -30.98
C ALA A 79 7.81 0.63 -30.17
N ALA A 80 6.52 0.94 -30.30
CA ALA A 80 5.86 2.00 -29.52
C ALA A 80 5.78 1.65 -28.02
N PHE A 81 5.46 0.39 -27.70
CA PHE A 81 5.50 -0.14 -26.34
C PHE A 81 6.90 0.02 -25.73
N ASN A 82 7.93 -0.47 -26.42
CA ASN A 82 9.32 -0.37 -25.97
C ASN A 82 9.79 1.08 -25.76
N ARG A 83 9.35 2.03 -26.60
CA ARG A 83 9.69 3.45 -26.41
C ARG A 83 9.16 4.01 -25.09
N SER A 84 8.00 3.55 -24.65
CA SER A 84 7.42 3.96 -23.36
C SER A 84 8.29 3.48 -22.19
N TRP A 85 9.01 2.38 -22.39
CA TRP A 85 9.79 1.68 -21.39
C TRP A 85 11.27 2.01 -21.34
N LEU A 86 11.76 2.92 -22.19
CA LEU A 86 13.16 3.38 -22.15
C LEU A 86 13.69 3.77 -20.75
N PRO A 87 12.89 4.36 -19.83
CA PRO A 87 13.37 4.63 -18.47
C PRO A 87 13.85 3.38 -17.71
N LEU A 88 13.38 2.17 -18.06
CA LEU A 88 13.89 0.92 -17.46
C LEU A 88 15.40 0.72 -17.67
N LEU A 89 15.99 1.27 -18.74
CA LEU A 89 17.44 1.17 -18.95
C LEU A 89 18.23 1.83 -17.81
N LEU A 90 17.66 2.86 -17.17
CA LEU A 90 18.28 3.54 -16.02
C LEU A 90 18.33 2.64 -14.78
N THR A 91 17.59 1.52 -14.77
CA THR A 91 17.65 0.56 -13.66
C THR A 91 18.85 -0.37 -13.73
N ILE A 92 19.48 -0.55 -14.89
CA ILE A 92 20.67 -1.41 -15.07
C ILE A 92 21.79 -1.11 -14.05
N PRO A 93 22.27 0.13 -13.89
CA PRO A 93 23.30 0.43 -12.89
C PRO A 93 22.78 0.21 -11.46
N LEU A 94 21.48 0.38 -11.23
CA LEU A 94 20.86 0.20 -9.90
C LEU A 94 20.81 -1.28 -9.51
N LEU A 95 20.68 -2.19 -10.48
CA LEU A 95 20.75 -3.64 -10.27
C LEU A 95 22.12 -4.11 -9.76
N ALA A 96 23.19 -3.32 -9.89
CA ALA A 96 24.50 -3.64 -9.34
C ALA A 96 24.54 -3.53 -7.80
N PHE A 97 23.69 -2.68 -7.21
CA PHE A 97 23.68 -2.45 -5.76
C PHE A 97 22.95 -3.56 -5.00
N LYS A 98 23.44 -3.92 -3.81
CA LYS A 98 22.80 -4.94 -2.95
C LYS A 98 21.36 -4.54 -2.60
N THR A 99 20.49 -5.53 -2.45
CA THR A 99 19.04 -5.39 -2.14
C THR A 99 18.74 -4.67 -0.83
N ALA A 100 19.74 -4.53 0.05
CA ALA A 100 19.64 -3.82 1.33
C ALA A 100 19.61 -2.30 1.24
N ALA A 101 19.96 -1.72 0.09
CA ALA A 101 19.97 -0.28 -0.06
C ALA A 101 18.59 0.26 -0.51
N PHE A 102 17.98 1.12 0.32
CA PHE A 102 16.67 1.73 0.06
C PHE A 102 16.66 2.67 -1.15
N LEU A 103 17.74 3.43 -1.37
CA LEU A 103 17.85 4.39 -2.46
C LEU A 103 17.79 3.74 -3.86
N PRO A 104 18.56 2.69 -4.17
CA PRO A 104 18.42 1.96 -5.43
C PRO A 104 17.00 1.44 -5.68
N LEU A 105 16.32 0.92 -4.65
CA LEU A 105 14.92 0.48 -4.78
C LEU A 105 14.00 1.66 -5.16
N LEU A 106 14.10 2.79 -4.48
CA LEU A 106 13.30 3.98 -4.81
C LEU A 106 13.56 4.48 -6.24
N LEU A 107 14.82 4.50 -6.67
CA LEU A 107 15.19 4.93 -8.02
C LEU A 107 14.69 3.95 -9.09
N ILE A 108 14.73 2.65 -8.81
CA ILE A 108 14.13 1.63 -9.68
C ILE A 108 12.61 1.87 -9.78
N LEU A 109 11.92 2.02 -8.65
CA LEU A 109 10.47 2.30 -8.63
C LEU A 109 10.13 3.58 -9.38
N PHE A 110 10.96 4.63 -9.27
CA PHE A 110 10.82 5.87 -10.03
C PHE A 110 10.93 5.61 -11.55
N CYS A 111 11.94 4.87 -11.99
CA CYS A 111 12.14 4.54 -13.41
C CYS A 111 10.97 3.72 -13.97
N TRP A 112 10.49 2.73 -13.20
CA TRP A 112 9.31 1.96 -13.57
C TRP A 112 8.05 2.82 -13.65
N SER A 113 7.83 3.68 -12.64
CA SER A 113 6.70 4.63 -12.63
C SER A 113 6.74 5.59 -13.80
N TRP A 114 7.93 6.05 -14.18
CA TRP A 114 8.13 6.88 -15.37
C TRP A 114 7.80 6.11 -16.65
N GLY A 115 8.23 4.85 -16.77
CA GLY A 115 7.86 3.97 -17.88
C GLY A 115 6.35 3.80 -18.02
N PHE A 116 5.66 3.54 -16.90
CA PHE A 116 4.20 3.43 -16.86
C PHE A 116 3.49 4.75 -17.22
N TYR A 117 3.98 5.88 -16.72
CA TYR A 117 3.43 7.19 -17.08
C TYR A 117 3.53 7.44 -18.59
N ARG A 118 4.68 7.12 -19.19
CA ARG A 118 4.88 7.24 -20.64
C ARG A 118 3.98 6.29 -21.41
N LEU A 119 3.83 5.06 -20.94
CA LEU A 119 2.94 4.08 -21.56
C LEU A 119 1.50 4.62 -21.57
N GLY A 120 1.00 5.06 -20.42
CA GLY A 120 -0.35 5.64 -20.28
C GLY A 120 -0.57 6.87 -21.16
N ARG A 121 0.42 7.76 -21.27
CA ARG A 121 0.36 8.94 -22.15
C ARG A 121 0.35 8.57 -23.63
N ASN A 122 1.12 7.56 -24.03
CA ASN A 122 1.25 7.15 -25.43
C ASN A 122 0.10 6.22 -25.90
N THR A 123 -0.69 5.66 -24.98
CA THR A 123 -1.89 4.86 -25.27
C THR A 123 -3.18 5.70 -25.38
N ILE A 124 -3.08 7.02 -25.49
CA ILE A 124 -4.21 7.92 -25.79
C ILE A 124 -4.58 7.76 -27.29
N PRO A 125 -5.88 7.75 -27.65
CA PRO A 125 -6.44 6.83 -28.66
C PRO A 125 -6.40 7.38 -30.09
N GLU A 126 -5.22 7.44 -30.70
CA GLU A 126 -5.12 7.67 -32.16
C GLU A 126 -4.61 6.44 -32.94
N ILE A 127 -4.13 5.41 -32.25
CA ILE A 127 -3.57 4.22 -32.91
C ILE A 127 -3.95 2.96 -32.13
N LEU A 128 -5.22 2.55 -32.22
CA LEU A 128 -5.55 1.13 -32.08
C LEU A 128 -6.19 0.67 -33.38
N PRO A 129 -5.56 -0.27 -34.12
CA PRO A 129 -6.21 -0.95 -35.22
C PRO A 129 -7.51 -1.58 -34.70
N SER A 130 -8.56 -1.44 -35.49
CA SER A 130 -9.88 -2.03 -35.36
C SER A 130 -9.88 -3.56 -35.55
N SER A 131 -8.94 -4.27 -34.90
CA SER A 131 -9.03 -5.72 -34.78
C SER A 131 -9.82 -6.05 -33.51
N PRO A 132 -10.93 -6.79 -33.60
CA PRO A 132 -11.70 -7.17 -32.42
C PRO A 132 -10.79 -8.03 -31.54
N PRO A 133 -10.60 -7.69 -30.25
CA PRO A 133 -9.95 -8.61 -29.35
C PRO A 133 -10.87 -9.84 -29.22
N LEU A 134 -10.34 -11.03 -29.54
CA LEU A 134 -11.02 -12.34 -29.40
C LEU A 134 -11.57 -12.58 -27.98
N LEU A 135 -11.13 -11.80 -27.01
CA LEU A 135 -11.76 -11.61 -25.71
C LEU A 135 -11.98 -10.12 -25.52
N GLN A 136 -13.24 -9.66 -25.63
CA GLN A 136 -13.58 -8.31 -25.18
C GLN A 136 -13.10 -8.19 -23.73
N PRO A 137 -12.22 -7.22 -23.38
CA PRO A 137 -11.85 -7.02 -22.00
C PRO A 137 -13.15 -6.82 -21.21
N PRO A 138 -13.32 -7.49 -20.07
CA PRO A 138 -14.57 -7.41 -19.34
C PRO A 138 -14.88 -5.94 -19.07
N LYS A 139 -16.15 -5.54 -19.23
CA LYS A 139 -16.61 -4.17 -18.97
C LYS A 139 -16.21 -3.71 -17.55
N THR A 140 -15.90 -4.66 -16.66
CA THR A 140 -15.43 -4.45 -15.31
C THR A 140 -14.20 -5.32 -15.01
N GLY A 141 -13.15 -4.74 -14.42
CA GLY A 141 -12.03 -5.45 -13.79
C GLY A 141 -12.35 -5.97 -12.38
N LEU A 142 -13.63 -6.24 -12.08
CA LEU A 142 -14.08 -6.53 -10.72
C LEU A 142 -13.58 -7.88 -10.21
N LEU A 143 -13.74 -8.95 -11.00
CA LEU A 143 -13.25 -10.28 -10.62
C LEU A 143 -11.72 -10.27 -10.40
N PRO A 144 -10.87 -9.76 -11.32
CA PRO A 144 -9.44 -9.67 -11.09
C PRO A 144 -9.08 -8.88 -9.82
N VAL A 145 -9.73 -7.73 -9.56
CA VAL A 145 -9.39 -6.95 -8.37
C VAL A 145 -9.85 -7.62 -7.07
N CYS A 146 -10.95 -8.37 -7.08
CA CYS A 146 -11.37 -9.20 -5.95
C CYS A 146 -10.37 -10.34 -5.69
N LEU A 147 -9.82 -10.95 -6.74
CA LEU A 147 -8.76 -11.96 -6.61
C LEU A 147 -7.48 -11.36 -6.03
N LEU A 148 -7.09 -10.14 -6.46
CA LEU A 148 -5.94 -9.43 -5.90
C LEU A 148 -6.14 -9.10 -4.40
N LEU A 149 -7.34 -8.65 -4.01
CA LEU A 149 -7.69 -8.43 -2.61
C LEU A 149 -7.57 -9.73 -1.80
N ALA A 150 -8.19 -10.82 -2.29
CA ALA A 150 -8.16 -12.11 -1.62
C ALA A 150 -6.73 -12.65 -1.48
N ALA A 151 -5.91 -12.51 -2.52
CA ALA A 151 -4.49 -12.91 -2.49
C ALA A 151 -3.71 -12.10 -1.44
N GLY A 152 -3.90 -10.78 -1.38
CA GLY A 152 -3.25 -9.93 -0.39
C GLY A 152 -3.65 -10.27 1.04
N ILE A 153 -4.95 -10.46 1.29
CA ILE A 153 -5.47 -10.87 2.61
C ILE A 153 -4.90 -12.24 3.00
N ALA A 154 -5.00 -13.24 2.13
CA ALA A 154 -4.52 -14.59 2.41
C ALA A 154 -3.02 -14.61 2.70
N TRP A 155 -2.23 -13.91 1.89
CA TRP A 155 -0.79 -13.78 2.08
C TRP A 155 -0.44 -13.13 3.42
N SER A 156 -1.06 -12.00 3.73
CA SER A 156 -0.77 -11.24 4.96
C SER A 156 -1.24 -11.96 6.22
N CYS A 157 -2.38 -12.65 6.17
CA CYS A 157 -2.83 -13.52 7.25
C CYS A 157 -1.84 -14.67 7.46
N TYR A 158 -1.46 -15.37 6.39
CA TYR A 158 -0.48 -16.46 6.45
C TYR A 158 0.84 -16.00 7.11
N MET A 159 1.37 -14.85 6.68
CA MET A 159 2.61 -14.31 7.22
C MET A 159 2.48 -13.91 8.69
N GLN A 160 1.40 -13.23 9.09
CA GLN A 160 1.17 -12.88 10.50
C GLN A 160 0.99 -14.13 11.37
N PHE A 161 0.27 -15.16 10.89
CA PHE A 161 0.15 -16.44 11.60
C PHE A 161 1.48 -17.16 11.77
N HIS A 162 2.28 -17.19 10.71
CA HIS A 162 3.60 -17.79 10.74
C HIS A 162 4.51 -17.03 11.74
N ALA A 163 4.50 -15.69 11.68
CA ALA A 163 5.23 -14.84 12.62
C ALA A 163 4.78 -15.02 14.08
N TYR A 164 3.47 -15.13 14.31
CA TYR A 164 2.89 -15.37 15.64
C TYR A 164 3.34 -16.71 16.22
N ARG A 165 3.20 -17.79 15.44
CA ARG A 165 3.54 -19.17 15.88
C ARG A 165 5.03 -19.35 16.12
N ALA A 166 5.86 -18.67 15.34
CA ALA A 166 7.30 -18.68 15.51
C ALA A 166 7.79 -17.69 16.59
N LEU A 167 6.88 -17.06 17.34
CA LEU A 167 7.18 -16.08 18.40
C LEU A 167 8.00 -14.87 17.92
N TYR A 168 7.92 -14.56 16.62
CA TYR A 168 8.61 -13.44 15.98
C TYR A 168 7.79 -12.16 15.94
N LEU A 169 6.47 -12.22 16.18
CA LEU A 169 5.69 -11.04 16.55
C LEU A 169 6.06 -10.64 17.98
N LEU A 170 7.20 -9.96 18.12
CA LEU A 170 7.59 -9.29 19.36
C LEU A 170 6.40 -8.47 19.90
N TYR A 171 6.29 -8.39 21.23
CA TYR A 171 5.26 -7.65 21.96
C TYR A 171 5.46 -6.13 21.77
N HIS A 172 5.30 -5.66 20.54
CA HIS A 172 5.22 -4.25 20.18
C HIS A 172 3.75 -3.85 20.09
N ASP A 173 3.40 -3.01 19.14
CA ASP A 173 2.12 -2.32 19.06
C ASP A 173 0.91 -3.26 19.05
N TRP A 174 1.01 -4.41 18.37
CA TRP A 174 -0.11 -5.36 18.30
C TRP A 174 -0.53 -5.88 19.68
N GLY A 175 0.44 -6.19 20.55
CA GLY A 175 0.20 -6.69 21.90
C GLY A 175 -0.32 -5.60 22.84
N GLU A 176 0.17 -4.37 22.68
CA GLU A 176 -0.29 -3.20 23.45
C GLU A 176 -1.76 -2.90 23.15
N TYR A 177 -2.11 -2.76 21.87
CA TYR A 177 -3.49 -2.53 21.44
C TYR A 177 -4.41 -3.69 21.79
N ALA A 178 -4.01 -4.95 21.53
CA ALA A 178 -4.82 -6.13 21.84
C ALA A 178 -5.13 -6.21 23.35
N THR A 179 -4.15 -5.90 24.20
CA THR A 179 -4.34 -5.87 25.66
C THR A 179 -5.40 -4.86 26.06
N ASP A 180 -5.38 -3.66 25.49
CA ASP A 180 -6.36 -2.63 25.80
C ASP A 180 -7.76 -2.99 25.30
N TYR A 181 -7.89 -3.58 24.11
CA TYR A 181 -9.19 -4.07 23.62
C TYR A 181 -9.77 -5.16 24.53
N LEU A 182 -8.94 -6.11 24.97
CA LEU A 182 -9.38 -7.16 25.89
C LEU A 182 -9.77 -6.61 27.27
N LYS A 183 -9.10 -5.55 27.76
CA LYS A 183 -9.53 -4.86 28.98
C LYS A 183 -10.90 -4.22 28.81
N LEU A 184 -11.17 -3.54 27.69
CA LEU A 184 -12.49 -2.94 27.42
C LEU A 184 -13.61 -4.00 27.36
N ILE A 185 -13.31 -5.19 26.84
CA ILE A 185 -14.28 -6.31 26.83
C ILE A 185 -14.56 -6.82 28.25
N ARG A 186 -13.51 -6.95 29.09
CA ARG A 186 -13.63 -7.49 30.47
C ARG A 186 -14.21 -6.48 31.45
N GLU A 187 -13.98 -5.19 31.22
CA GLU A 187 -14.35 -4.08 32.11
C GLU A 187 -15.18 -3.04 31.33
N PRO A 188 -16.45 -3.34 30.99
CA PRO A 188 -17.26 -2.47 30.13
C PRO A 188 -17.59 -1.12 30.79
N ASP A 189 -17.61 -1.06 32.12
CA ASP A 189 -17.92 0.14 32.92
C ASP A 189 -16.74 1.14 33.02
N ARG A 190 -15.68 0.93 32.23
CA ARG A 190 -14.57 1.87 32.13
C ARG A 190 -15.04 3.24 31.66
N SER A 191 -14.34 4.27 32.13
CA SER A 191 -14.57 5.64 31.70
C SER A 191 -14.46 5.76 30.18
N LEU A 192 -15.31 6.63 29.61
CA LEU A 192 -15.45 6.79 28.16
C LEU A 192 -14.12 7.01 27.45
N ILE A 193 -13.17 7.73 28.07
CA ILE A 193 -11.87 8.04 27.47
C ILE A 193 -11.10 6.80 27.00
N HIS A 194 -11.27 5.64 27.65
CA HIS A 194 -10.60 4.39 27.23
C HIS A 194 -11.14 3.82 25.92
N TYR A 195 -12.36 4.19 25.50
CA TYR A 195 -12.91 3.86 24.19
C TYR A 195 -12.39 4.80 23.09
N PHE A 196 -11.75 5.91 23.47
CA PHE A 196 -11.14 6.86 22.54
C PHE A 196 -9.61 6.78 22.49
N VAL A 197 -8.98 6.30 23.56
CA VAL A 197 -7.53 6.24 23.71
C VAL A 197 -7.08 4.83 24.07
N THR A 198 -6.34 4.17 23.17
CA THR A 198 -5.69 2.87 23.42
C THR A 198 -4.25 2.89 22.93
N GLY A 199 -3.38 2.10 23.54
CA GLY A 199 -1.95 2.07 23.20
C GLY A 199 -1.27 3.44 23.25
N GLY A 200 -1.73 4.31 24.17
CA GLY A 200 -1.21 5.67 24.31
C GLY A 200 -1.64 6.66 23.21
N HIS A 201 -2.50 6.27 22.27
CA HIS A 201 -2.91 7.08 21.12
C HIS A 201 -4.42 7.34 21.09
N TRP A 202 -4.82 8.50 20.58
CA TRP A 202 -6.22 8.77 20.24
C TRP A 202 -6.57 7.98 18.98
N ASN A 203 -7.41 6.97 19.08
CA ASN A 203 -7.72 6.07 17.96
C ASN A 203 -9.12 5.43 18.08
N PRO A 204 -10.18 6.22 18.37
CA PRO A 204 -11.51 5.70 18.69
C PRO A 204 -12.07 4.76 17.62
N LEU A 205 -11.82 5.04 16.34
CA LEU A 205 -12.40 4.23 15.26
C LEU A 205 -11.92 2.77 15.36
N MET A 206 -10.61 2.57 15.44
CA MET A 206 -10.03 1.23 15.46
C MET A 206 -10.27 0.56 16.81
N THR A 207 -10.20 1.31 17.91
CA THR A 207 -10.54 0.80 19.24
C THR A 207 -11.91 0.16 19.29
N ASN A 208 -12.95 0.87 18.83
CA ASN A 208 -14.31 0.36 18.90
C ASN A 208 -14.57 -0.77 17.90
N VAL A 209 -14.02 -0.67 16.67
CA VAL A 209 -14.15 -1.74 15.66
C VAL A 209 -13.50 -3.03 16.13
N MET A 210 -12.29 -2.97 16.69
CA MET A 210 -11.53 -4.15 17.10
C MET A 210 -12.08 -4.75 18.39
N THR A 211 -12.48 -3.91 19.35
CA THR A 211 -13.16 -4.36 20.58
C THR A 211 -14.44 -5.11 20.24
N LEU A 212 -15.26 -4.56 19.32
CA LEU A 212 -16.48 -5.24 18.86
C LEU A 212 -16.18 -6.56 18.17
N ALA A 213 -15.19 -6.58 17.26
CA ALA A 213 -14.82 -7.80 16.54
C ALA A 213 -14.30 -8.90 17.47
N LEU A 214 -13.45 -8.54 18.44
CA LEU A 214 -12.92 -9.47 19.44
C LEU A 214 -14.00 -9.97 20.40
N ARG A 215 -15.08 -9.19 20.62
CA ARG A 215 -16.23 -9.65 21.41
C ARG A 215 -17.00 -10.76 20.69
N ILE A 216 -17.03 -10.75 19.36
CA ILE A 216 -17.71 -11.77 18.54
C ILE A 216 -16.77 -12.97 18.29
N PHE A 217 -15.51 -12.70 17.94
CA PHE A 217 -14.49 -13.70 17.63
C PHE A 217 -13.23 -13.45 18.47
N PRO A 218 -13.15 -13.97 19.72
CA PRO A 218 -12.09 -13.67 20.67
C PRO A 218 -10.81 -14.47 20.39
N ALA A 219 -10.14 -14.16 19.29
CA ALA A 219 -8.95 -14.87 18.83
C ALA A 219 -7.92 -13.88 18.22
N PRO A 220 -6.60 -14.11 18.39
CA PRO A 220 -5.55 -13.33 17.70
C PRO A 220 -5.75 -13.28 16.17
N GLU A 221 -6.25 -14.38 15.59
CA GLU A 221 -6.67 -14.53 14.20
C GLU A 221 -7.57 -13.38 13.74
N THR A 222 -8.49 -12.94 14.59
CA THR A 222 -9.41 -11.85 14.28
C THR A 222 -8.67 -10.54 14.02
N ILE A 223 -7.66 -10.25 14.84
CA ILE A 223 -6.84 -9.04 14.68
C ILE A 223 -6.04 -9.12 13.39
N PHE A 224 -5.40 -10.25 13.12
CA PHE A 224 -4.58 -10.42 11.91
C PHE A 224 -5.41 -10.34 10.64
N PHE A 225 -6.59 -10.97 10.63
CA PHE A 225 -7.52 -10.89 9.51
C PHE A 225 -8.00 -9.45 9.26
N LEU A 226 -8.44 -8.75 10.31
CA LEU A 226 -8.90 -7.37 10.16
C LEU A 226 -7.78 -6.43 9.74
N ASN A 227 -6.58 -6.62 10.27
CA ASN A 227 -5.41 -5.86 9.85
C ASN A 227 -5.09 -6.06 8.36
N SER A 228 -5.08 -7.31 7.89
CA SER A 228 -4.91 -7.62 6.46
C SER A 228 -6.03 -6.99 5.63
N LEU A 229 -7.27 -7.04 6.09
CA LEU A 229 -8.39 -6.38 5.41
C LEU A 229 -8.19 -4.86 5.32
N LEU A 230 -7.75 -4.22 6.41
CA LEU A 230 -7.47 -2.78 6.42
C LEU A 230 -6.38 -2.41 5.41
N ILE A 231 -5.24 -3.09 5.43
CA ILE A 231 -4.10 -2.85 4.52
C ILE A 231 -4.52 -3.07 3.07
N TYR A 232 -5.08 -4.24 2.75
CA TYR A 232 -5.32 -4.64 1.38
C TYR A 232 -6.64 -4.13 0.80
N SER A 233 -7.54 -3.58 1.61
CA SER A 233 -8.70 -2.81 1.10
C SER A 233 -8.28 -1.64 0.20
N LEU A 234 -7.04 -1.16 0.33
CA LEU A 234 -6.48 -0.15 -0.58
C LEU A 234 -6.42 -0.64 -2.04
N VAL A 235 -6.21 -1.93 -2.30
CA VAL A 235 -6.10 -2.51 -3.65
C VAL A 235 -7.36 -2.25 -4.49
N PRO A 236 -8.57 -2.68 -4.08
CA PRO A 236 -9.80 -2.38 -4.80
C PRO A 236 -10.15 -0.89 -4.79
N LEU A 237 -9.78 -0.14 -3.75
CA LEU A 237 -10.03 1.30 -3.69
C LEU A 237 -9.20 2.08 -4.71
N ILE A 238 -7.95 1.69 -4.95
CA ILE A 238 -7.09 2.31 -5.96
C ILE A 238 -7.58 1.98 -7.36
N TYR A 239 -8.01 0.74 -7.62
CA TYR A 239 -8.73 0.40 -8.84
C TYR A 239 -9.97 1.30 -9.03
N TRP A 240 -10.80 1.42 -8.00
CA TRP A 240 -12.02 2.23 -8.05
C TRP A 240 -11.72 3.73 -8.26
N PHE A 241 -10.68 4.25 -7.62
CA PHE A 241 -10.23 5.62 -7.81
C PHE A 241 -9.76 5.86 -9.25
N ALA A 242 -8.92 4.97 -9.80
CA ALA A 242 -8.49 5.03 -11.20
C ALA A 242 -9.67 5.00 -12.18
N ARG A 243 -10.69 4.17 -11.91
CA ARG A 243 -11.93 4.14 -12.72
C ARG A 243 -12.76 5.42 -12.58
N THR A 244 -12.77 6.03 -11.40
CA THR A 244 -13.41 7.35 -11.17
C THR A 244 -12.68 8.47 -11.94
N LEU A 245 -11.38 8.31 -12.20
CA LEU A 245 -10.60 9.16 -13.09
C LEU A 245 -10.76 8.82 -14.58
N LYS A 246 -11.65 7.88 -14.94
CA LYS A 246 -11.91 7.40 -16.30
C LYS A 246 -10.71 6.69 -16.98
N LEU A 247 -9.70 6.25 -16.22
CA LEU A 247 -8.56 5.50 -16.76
C LEU A 247 -8.98 4.11 -17.25
N PRO A 248 -8.45 3.57 -18.36
CA PRO A 248 -8.82 2.25 -18.88
C PRO A 248 -8.75 1.13 -17.83
N VAL A 249 -9.58 0.09 -17.98
CA VAL A 249 -9.65 -1.04 -17.01
C VAL A 249 -8.27 -1.66 -16.78
N ALA A 250 -7.49 -1.89 -17.84
CA ALA A 250 -6.14 -2.43 -17.75
C ALA A 250 -5.21 -1.53 -16.91
N THR A 251 -5.26 -0.21 -17.13
CA THR A 251 -4.47 0.76 -16.35
C THR A 251 -4.89 0.78 -14.89
N ALA A 252 -6.20 0.71 -14.60
CA ALA A 252 -6.70 0.65 -13.24
C ALA A 252 -6.28 -0.64 -12.51
N LEU A 253 -6.34 -1.79 -13.20
CA LEU A 253 -5.87 -3.07 -12.67
C LEU A 253 -4.36 -3.06 -12.44
N PHE A 254 -3.61 -2.42 -13.33
CA PHE A 254 -2.18 -2.24 -13.16
C PHE A 254 -1.86 -1.46 -11.87
N PHE A 255 -2.53 -0.33 -11.61
CA PHE A 255 -2.32 0.42 -10.36
C PHE A 255 -2.71 -0.39 -9.12
N ALA A 256 -3.77 -1.18 -9.18
CA ALA A 256 -4.15 -2.07 -8.08
C ALA A 256 -3.08 -3.13 -7.81
N LEU A 257 -2.54 -3.74 -8.86
CA LEU A 257 -1.43 -4.69 -8.76
C LEU A 257 -0.15 -4.02 -8.23
N ALA A 258 0.16 -2.81 -8.69
CA ALA A 258 1.33 -2.04 -8.23
C ALA A 258 1.24 -1.72 -6.73
N VAL A 259 0.03 -1.46 -6.21
CA VAL A 259 -0.21 -1.28 -4.77
C VAL A 259 -0.04 -2.58 -4.01
N LEU A 260 -0.60 -3.68 -4.51
CA LEU A 260 -0.45 -5.01 -3.91
C LEU A 260 1.03 -5.39 -3.76
N LEU A 261 1.83 -5.14 -4.80
CA LEU A 261 3.26 -5.46 -4.85
C LEU A 261 4.16 -4.36 -4.27
N ASN A 262 3.59 -3.26 -3.74
CA ASN A 262 4.38 -2.21 -3.15
C ASN A 262 5.06 -2.74 -1.88
N PRO A 263 6.40 -2.68 -1.74
CA PRO A 263 7.10 -3.23 -0.57
C PRO A 263 6.65 -2.63 0.78
N VAL A 264 6.17 -1.39 0.80
CA VAL A 264 5.63 -0.76 2.02
C VAL A 264 4.30 -1.40 2.39
N VAL A 265 3.40 -1.59 1.42
CA VAL A 265 2.08 -2.17 1.66
C VAL A 265 2.18 -3.67 1.96
N SER A 266 2.94 -4.40 1.15
CA SER A 266 3.06 -5.86 1.22
C SER A 266 3.74 -6.35 2.50
N ASN A 267 4.72 -5.61 3.01
CA ASN A 267 5.41 -5.93 4.27
C ASN A 267 4.81 -5.24 5.50
N GLN A 268 3.80 -4.37 5.33
CA GLN A 268 3.23 -3.60 6.44
C GLN A 268 2.79 -4.50 7.60
N SER A 269 2.20 -5.66 7.31
CA SER A 269 1.68 -6.58 8.32
C SER A 269 2.76 -7.26 9.19
N LEU A 270 4.03 -7.18 8.81
CA LEU A 270 5.16 -7.73 9.57
C LEU A 270 6.10 -6.64 10.10
N SER A 271 5.81 -5.37 9.80
CA SER A 271 6.60 -4.24 10.29
C SER A 271 6.69 -4.24 11.81
N LEU A 272 7.88 -4.04 12.36
CA LEU A 272 8.12 -4.07 13.80
C LEU A 272 7.24 -3.09 14.58
N PHE A 273 7.06 -1.88 14.04
CA PHE A 273 6.29 -0.77 14.63
C PHE A 273 4.93 -0.55 13.95
N TYR A 274 4.56 -1.36 12.96
CA TYR A 274 3.29 -1.17 12.24
C TYR A 274 2.59 -2.45 11.79
N GLY A 275 3.10 -3.60 12.26
CA GLY A 275 2.62 -4.94 11.95
C GLY A 275 1.12 -5.03 12.14
N TYR A 276 0.64 -4.63 13.32
CA TYR A 276 -0.72 -4.14 13.54
C TYR A 276 -0.66 -2.72 14.06
N HIS A 277 -1.35 -1.79 13.41
CA HIS A 277 -1.45 -0.41 13.87
C HIS A 277 -2.73 0.27 13.35
N PRO A 278 -3.46 1.06 14.16
CA PRO A 278 -4.67 1.77 13.73
C PRO A 278 -4.51 2.58 12.43
N ILE A 279 -3.34 3.19 12.26
CA ILE A 279 -2.95 3.97 11.07
C ILE A 279 -3.09 3.20 9.75
N ASN A 280 -3.08 1.86 9.77
CA ASN A 280 -3.24 1.04 8.56
C ASN A 280 -4.59 1.27 7.87
N ALA A 281 -5.61 1.81 8.57
CA ALA A 281 -6.89 2.22 7.98
C ALA A 281 -6.81 3.53 7.14
N LEU A 282 -5.79 4.37 7.39
CA LEU A 282 -5.70 5.71 6.84
C LEU A 282 -5.61 5.74 5.31
N PRO A 283 -4.77 4.93 4.62
CA PRO A 283 -4.67 4.97 3.15
C PRO A 283 -6.00 4.72 2.46
N SER A 284 -6.78 3.76 2.96
CA SER A 284 -8.08 3.40 2.42
C SER A 284 -9.11 4.52 2.63
N LEU A 285 -9.19 5.08 3.83
CA LEU A 285 -10.09 6.21 4.13
C LEU A 285 -9.74 7.48 3.34
N LEU A 286 -8.45 7.78 3.18
CA LEU A 286 -8.00 8.89 2.33
C LEU A 286 -8.36 8.66 0.86
N THR A 287 -8.22 7.44 0.36
CA THR A 287 -8.60 7.11 -1.02
C THR A 287 -10.12 7.30 -1.22
N LEU A 288 -10.93 6.86 -0.26
CA LEU A 288 -12.39 7.10 -0.25
C LEU A 288 -12.76 8.59 -0.21
N PHE A 289 -12.02 9.40 0.55
CA PHE A 289 -12.16 10.86 0.51
C PHE A 289 -11.91 11.42 -0.90
N PHE A 290 -10.81 11.02 -1.56
CA PHE A 290 -10.50 11.51 -2.90
C PHE A 290 -11.46 11.01 -3.98
N ILE A 291 -11.97 9.79 -3.86
CA ILE A 291 -13.06 9.28 -4.71
C ILE A 291 -14.30 10.16 -4.54
N SER A 292 -14.69 10.44 -3.29
CA SER A 292 -15.86 11.30 -2.99
C SER A 292 -15.65 12.71 -3.53
N LYS A 293 -14.46 13.28 -3.36
CA LYS A 293 -14.08 14.58 -3.91
C LYS A 293 -14.17 14.60 -5.44
N LYS A 294 -13.67 13.57 -6.12
CA LYS A 294 -13.71 13.51 -7.60
C LYS A 294 -15.14 13.37 -8.13
N ARG A 295 -16.03 12.74 -7.36
CA ARG A 295 -17.46 12.59 -7.67
C ARG A 295 -18.32 13.78 -7.21
N SER A 296 -17.71 14.82 -6.65
CA SER A 296 -18.42 15.95 -6.04
C SER A 296 -19.40 15.56 -4.91
N ASN A 297 -19.20 14.39 -4.28
CA ASN A 297 -20.01 13.91 -3.16
C ASN A 297 -19.53 14.56 -1.85
N ARG A 298 -20.16 15.66 -1.46
CA ARG A 298 -19.81 16.43 -0.25
C ARG A 298 -20.03 15.65 1.05
N ALA A 299 -21.12 14.88 1.13
CA ALA A 299 -21.41 14.06 2.31
C ALA A 299 -20.34 12.99 2.51
N GLY A 300 -19.95 12.30 1.43
CA GLY A 300 -18.85 11.33 1.46
C GLY A 300 -17.52 11.97 1.85
N MET A 301 -17.20 13.15 1.32
CA MET A 301 -16.00 13.89 1.73
C MET A 301 -15.98 14.19 3.23
N LEU A 302 -17.09 14.71 3.78
CA LEU A 302 -17.18 15.02 5.20
C LEU A 302 -17.06 13.75 6.06
N LEU A 303 -17.78 12.69 5.70
CA LEU A 303 -17.75 11.41 6.40
C LEU A 303 -16.32 10.85 6.47
N PHE A 304 -15.66 10.70 5.32
CA PHE A 304 -14.31 10.12 5.29
C PHE A 304 -13.28 11.04 5.93
N PHE A 305 -13.42 12.36 5.80
CA PHE A 305 -12.59 13.31 6.55
C PHE A 305 -12.71 13.08 8.06
N LEU A 306 -13.93 13.04 8.60
CA LEU A 306 -14.15 12.79 10.02
C LEU A 306 -13.62 11.42 10.45
N LEU A 307 -13.88 10.37 9.68
CA LEU A 307 -13.35 9.03 9.98
C LEU A 307 -11.81 9.01 10.02
N THR A 308 -11.12 9.74 9.14
CA THR A 308 -9.65 9.83 9.21
C THR A 308 -9.15 10.47 10.51
N LEU A 309 -9.87 11.45 11.07
CA LEU A 309 -9.53 12.07 12.36
C LEU A 309 -9.75 11.13 13.57
N LEU A 310 -10.51 10.06 13.38
CA LEU A 310 -10.76 9.02 14.39
C LEU A 310 -9.77 7.86 14.30
N VAL A 311 -8.90 7.84 13.28
CA VAL A 311 -7.86 6.81 13.11
C VAL A 311 -6.72 7.02 14.09
N GLN A 312 -6.12 8.22 14.07
CA GLN A 312 -5.03 8.61 14.97
C GLN A 312 -4.92 10.13 15.08
N GLU A 313 -4.47 10.67 16.22
CA GLU A 313 -4.23 12.11 16.38
C GLU A 313 -3.24 12.67 15.37
N THR A 314 -2.25 11.87 14.95
CA THR A 314 -1.22 12.27 13.98
C THR A 314 -1.78 12.57 12.59
N VAL A 315 -3.00 12.10 12.28
CA VAL A 315 -3.69 12.39 11.01
C VAL A 315 -4.04 13.88 10.86
N THR A 316 -4.13 14.62 11.96
CA THR A 316 -4.27 16.08 11.93
C THR A 316 -3.10 16.76 11.19
N VAL A 317 -1.87 16.24 11.32
CA VAL A 317 -0.68 16.75 10.63
C VAL A 317 -0.81 16.57 9.11
N LEU A 318 -1.36 15.43 8.67
CA LEU A 318 -1.63 15.20 7.26
C LEU A 318 -2.62 16.22 6.69
N TRP A 319 -3.72 16.48 7.41
CA TRP A 319 -4.71 17.47 6.99
C TRP A 319 -4.21 18.91 7.07
N PHE A 320 -3.29 19.20 7.99
CA PHE A 320 -2.55 20.46 7.98
C PHE A 320 -1.71 20.59 6.70
N GLY A 321 -0.98 19.55 6.29
CA GLY A 321 -0.27 19.53 5.01
C GLY A 321 -1.20 19.74 3.80
N TYR A 322 -2.38 19.12 3.81
CA TYR A 322 -3.41 19.36 2.79
C TYR A 322 -3.96 20.80 2.83
N ALA A 323 -4.04 21.41 4.02
CA ALA A 323 -4.41 22.81 4.17
C ALA A 323 -3.39 23.75 3.50
N LEU A 324 -2.10 23.47 3.65
CA LEU A 324 -1.04 24.21 2.94
C LEU A 324 -1.17 24.09 1.42
N LEU A 325 -1.56 22.92 0.91
CA LEU A 325 -1.87 22.74 -0.52
C LEU A 325 -3.04 23.63 -0.97
N LEU A 326 -4.10 23.75 -0.16
CA LEU A 326 -5.23 24.64 -0.47
C LEU A 326 -4.81 26.12 -0.49
N ILE A 327 -3.96 26.52 0.46
CA ILE A 327 -3.38 27.87 0.52
C ILE A 327 -2.57 28.14 -0.76
N ALA A 328 -1.69 27.21 -1.16
CA ALA A 328 -0.91 27.30 -2.39
C ALA A 328 -1.80 27.39 -3.65
N GLN A 329 -2.98 26.76 -3.64
CA GLN A 329 -4.00 26.86 -4.69
C GLN A 329 -4.84 28.14 -4.61
N LYS A 330 -4.43 29.14 -3.83
CA LYS A 330 -5.13 30.41 -3.59
C LYS A 330 -6.52 30.25 -2.94
N ARG A 331 -6.80 29.10 -2.32
CA ARG A 331 -8.04 28.84 -1.56
C ARG A 331 -7.86 29.20 -0.09
N TRP A 332 -7.45 30.45 0.16
CA TRP A 332 -6.98 30.95 1.46
C TRP A 332 -7.95 30.69 2.60
N LYS A 333 -9.24 31.02 2.44
CA LYS A 333 -10.25 30.83 3.50
C LYS A 333 -10.34 29.38 3.96
N SER A 334 -10.53 28.44 3.02
CA SER A 334 -10.62 27.00 3.34
C SER A 334 -9.31 26.45 3.89
N GLY A 335 -8.18 26.90 3.36
CA GLY A 335 -6.86 26.50 3.82
C GLY A 335 -6.56 26.97 5.24
N LEU A 336 -6.78 28.24 5.55
CA LEU A 336 -6.54 28.80 6.89
C LEU A 336 -7.44 28.19 7.96
N ILE A 337 -8.73 28.01 7.67
CA ILE A 337 -9.69 27.37 8.59
C ILE A 337 -9.25 25.94 8.90
N LEU A 338 -8.88 25.16 7.87
CA LEU A 338 -8.42 23.79 8.07
C LEU A 338 -7.09 23.74 8.83
N ALA A 339 -6.13 24.59 8.48
CA ALA A 339 -4.83 24.63 9.15
C ALA A 339 -4.96 24.95 10.64
N ALA A 340 -5.67 26.03 10.99
CA ALA A 340 -5.90 26.41 12.38
C ALA A 340 -6.69 25.32 13.13
N GLY A 341 -7.74 24.77 12.52
CA GLY A 341 -8.53 23.70 13.10
C GLY A 341 -7.71 22.44 13.38
N MET A 342 -6.82 22.02 12.48
CA MET A 342 -5.99 20.84 12.67
C MET A 342 -4.92 21.05 13.74
N VAL A 343 -4.31 22.24 13.83
CA VAL A 343 -3.36 22.56 14.91
C VAL A 343 -4.05 22.53 16.27
N LEU A 344 -5.21 23.20 16.41
CA LEU A 344 -5.97 23.20 17.67
C LEU A 344 -6.42 21.79 18.05
N LEU A 345 -6.91 21.01 17.09
CA LEU A 345 -7.33 19.63 17.32
C LEU A 345 -6.14 18.75 17.75
N PHE A 346 -4.99 18.85 17.08
CA PHE A 346 -3.80 18.10 17.47
C PHE A 346 -3.38 18.38 18.91
N LEU A 347 -3.35 19.67 19.30
CA LEU A 347 -3.00 20.09 20.65
C LEU A 347 -4.02 19.60 21.69
N LEU A 348 -5.30 19.58 21.34
CA LEU A 348 -6.37 19.09 22.21
C LEU A 348 -6.26 17.57 22.41
N LEU A 349 -6.10 16.80 21.32
CA LEU A 349 -5.97 15.35 21.38
C LEU A 349 -4.69 14.90 22.09
N SER A 350 -3.58 15.62 21.88
CA SER A 350 -2.29 15.33 22.51
C SER A 350 -2.29 15.49 24.04
N LYS A 351 -3.30 16.13 24.62
CA LYS A 351 -3.47 16.18 26.09
C LYS A 351 -3.96 14.87 26.67
N PHE A 352 -4.65 14.06 25.86
CA PHE A 352 -5.25 12.80 26.28
C PHE A 352 -4.37 11.60 25.96
N THR A 353 -3.36 11.77 25.10
CA THR A 353 -2.31 10.78 24.89
C THR A 353 -1.30 10.90 26.05
N PRO A 354 -1.15 9.87 26.90
CA PRO A 354 -0.13 9.90 27.93
C PRO A 354 1.23 10.06 27.23
N CYS A 355 2.05 11.02 27.68
CA CYS A 355 3.48 11.04 27.38
C CYS A 355 4.10 9.73 27.88
N ALA A 356 4.06 8.69 27.05
CA ALA A 356 4.76 7.44 27.28
C ALA A 356 6.23 7.68 26.95
N SER A 357 7.02 7.90 28.02
CA SER A 357 8.47 7.73 28.10
C SER A 357 9.39 8.60 27.24
N PHE A 358 9.88 9.68 27.84
CA PHE A 358 11.31 10.03 27.76
C PHE A 358 11.97 10.35 29.11
N ILE A 359 11.24 10.24 30.24
CA ILE A 359 11.82 10.46 31.57
C ILE A 359 11.48 9.26 32.45
N GLY A 360 12.54 8.63 32.93
CA GLY A 360 12.52 7.36 33.64
C GLY A 360 11.60 7.33 34.85
N LYS A 361 11.25 6.10 35.22
CA LYS A 361 10.61 5.67 36.47
C LYS A 361 11.18 6.41 37.70
N LYS A 362 10.69 7.60 38.01
CA LYS A 362 10.74 8.26 39.34
C LYS A 362 10.02 9.62 39.32
N ARG A 363 8.72 9.64 38.99
CA ARG A 363 7.75 10.67 39.42
C ARG A 363 6.36 10.33 38.86
N LYS A 364 5.69 9.35 39.47
CA LYS A 364 4.24 9.10 39.33
C LYS A 364 3.51 9.25 40.67
N ARG A 365 4.02 10.13 41.54
CA ARG A 365 3.35 10.62 42.75
C ARG A 365 3.42 12.14 42.74
N ALA A 366 2.73 12.76 41.80
CA ALA A 366 2.37 14.19 41.76
C ALA A 366 1.91 14.48 40.34
N CYS A 367 0.69 14.07 40.02
CA CYS A 367 -0.21 14.78 39.12
C CYS A 367 -1.44 13.90 38.91
N LEU A 368 -2.56 14.40 39.43
CA LEU A 368 -3.94 13.96 39.21
C LEU A 368 -4.35 12.74 40.02
N GLY A 369 -4.61 13.01 41.30
CA GLY A 369 -5.84 12.50 41.89
C GLY A 369 -7.01 13.23 41.22
N TYR A 370 -7.79 12.47 40.46
CA TYR A 370 -9.23 12.57 40.22
C TYR A 370 -9.68 11.22 39.68
#